data_AF-A0A5K3FTP7-F1
#
_entry.id   AF-A0A5K3FTP7-F1
#
_cell.length_a   1.000
_cell.length_b   1.000
_cell.length_c   1.000
_cell.angle_alpha   90.00
_cell.angle_beta   90.00
_cell.angle_gamma   90.00
#
_symmetry.space_group_name_H-M   'P 1'
#
loop_
_entity.id
_entity.type
_entity.pdbx_description
1 polymer ?
#
loop_
_entity_poly.entity_id
_entity_poly.type
_entity_poly.pdbx_seq_one_letter_code
_entity_poly.pdbx_strand_id
1 'polypeptide(L)'
;MAMRKWVCENGLKAKGLDIFENLSRSAFPHPTVLTQFLRNPSKFDCKYQSEAVYCKDFVHIPWNDGSIMHTYISMKALKSYEHRMKKCLDQIEYQIYYLFWSSAGIFGKIQENKVC
;
A
#
# COMPACT_ATOMS: atom_id res chain seq x y z
N MET A 1 -23.34 -5.88 12.99
CA MET A 1 -22.33 -6.35 12.01
C MET A 1 -21.04 -6.63 12.76
N ALA A 2 -20.38 -7.77 12.57
CA ALA A 2 -19.17 -8.12 13.32
C ALA A 2 -17.95 -7.30 12.85
N MET A 3 -17.09 -6.87 13.79
CA MET A 3 -15.89 -6.04 13.51
C MET A 3 -15.03 -6.60 12.36
N ARG A 4 -14.74 -7.91 12.39
CA ARG A 4 -13.94 -8.57 11.35
C ARG A 4 -14.53 -8.36 9.95
N LYS A 5 -15.85 -8.48 9.82
CA LYS A 5 -16.55 -8.26 8.56
C LYS A 5 -16.45 -6.79 8.10
N TRP A 6 -16.60 -5.85 9.03
CA TRP A 6 -16.45 -4.43 8.72
C TRP A 6 -15.05 -4.09 8.21
N VAL A 7 -14.00 -4.63 8.84
CA VAL A 7 -12.60 -4.44 8.40
C VAL A 7 -12.36 -5.06 7.02
N CYS A 8 -12.94 -6.22 6.72
CA CYS A 8 -12.83 -6.83 5.40
C CYS A 8 -13.47 -5.98 4.28
N GLU A 9 -14.48 -5.16 4.59
CA GLU A 9 -15.19 -4.32 3.62
C GLU A 9 -14.63 -2.88 3.56
N ASN A 10 -14.02 -2.39 4.64
CA ASN A 10 -13.61 -1.00 4.80
C ASN A 10 -12.12 -0.78 5.06
N GLY A 11 -11.34 -1.85 5.23
CA GLY A 11 -9.90 -1.75 5.37
C GLY A 11 -9.20 -1.20 4.12
N LEU A 12 -7.97 -0.72 4.29
CA LEU A 12 -7.18 -0.11 3.21
C LEU A 12 -7.04 -1.01 1.98
N LYS A 13 -6.76 -2.30 2.21
CA LYS A 13 -6.68 -3.30 1.13
C LYS A 13 -8.03 -3.49 0.41
N ALA A 14 -9.14 -3.51 1.14
CA ALA A 14 -10.48 -3.60 0.55
C ALA A 14 -10.85 -2.37 -0.29
N LYS A 15 -10.31 -1.20 0.06
CA LYS A 15 -10.46 0.05 -0.70
C LYS A 15 -9.46 0.21 -1.85
N GLY A 16 -8.61 -0.80 -2.10
CA GLY A 16 -7.55 -0.74 -3.11
C GLY A 16 -6.60 0.44 -2.87
N LEU A 17 -6.28 0.67 -1.59
CA LEU A 17 -5.34 1.69 -1.11
C LEU A 17 -4.03 1.06 -0.64
N ASP A 18 -3.80 -0.21 -0.96
CA ASP A 18 -2.47 -0.80 -0.79
C ASP A 18 -1.48 -0.10 -1.73
N ILE A 19 -0.35 0.33 -1.17
CA ILE A 19 0.65 1.13 -1.89
C ILE A 19 1.20 0.33 -3.07
N PHE A 20 1.56 -0.94 -2.86
CA PHE A 20 2.14 -1.77 -3.90
C PHE A 20 1.11 -2.12 -4.97
N GLU A 21 -0.14 -2.41 -4.61
CA GLU A 21 -1.21 -2.59 -5.58
C GLU A 21 -1.43 -1.33 -6.44
N ASN A 22 -1.35 -0.14 -5.83
CA ASN A 22 -1.52 1.12 -6.57
C ASN A 22 -0.34 1.40 -7.51
N LEU A 23 0.89 1.23 -6.99
CA LEU A 23 2.13 1.47 -7.72
C LEU A 23 2.38 0.41 -8.79
N SER A 24 1.90 -0.82 -8.64
CA SER A 24 2.09 -1.92 -9.61
C SER A 24 1.63 -1.56 -11.03
N ARG A 25 0.65 -0.65 -11.17
CA ARG A 25 0.15 -0.18 -12.47
C ARG A 25 1.15 0.71 -13.22
N SER A 26 2.07 1.34 -12.51
CA SER A 26 3.08 2.24 -13.07
C SER A 26 4.51 1.88 -12.65
N ALA A 27 4.68 0.65 -12.17
CA ALA A 27 5.96 0.07 -11.77
C ALA A 27 6.43 -0.93 -12.83
N PHE A 28 7.73 -0.89 -13.13
CA PHE A 28 8.38 -1.75 -14.11
C PHE A 28 9.65 -2.35 -13.48
N PRO A 29 10.01 -3.60 -13.80
CA PRO A 29 11.20 -4.23 -13.22
C PRO A 29 12.48 -3.49 -13.60
N HIS A 30 13.38 -3.29 -12.63
CA HIS A 30 14.70 -2.74 -12.88
C HIS A 30 15.58 -3.72 -13.70
N PRO A 31 16.25 -3.29 -14.79
CA PRO A 31 17.06 -4.17 -15.65
C PRO A 31 18.22 -4.89 -14.94
N THR A 32 18.74 -4.39 -13.83
CA THR A 32 19.80 -5.07 -13.04
C THR A 32 19.37 -6.42 -12.46
N VAL A 33 18.07 -6.69 -12.31
CA VAL A 33 17.62 -8.05 -11.95
C VAL A 33 17.79 -9.02 -13.14
N LEU A 34 18.02 -8.53 -14.37
CA LEU A 34 18.25 -9.38 -15.55
C LEU A 34 19.72 -9.73 -15.79
N THR A 35 20.70 -9.04 -15.20
CA THR A 35 22.13 -9.36 -15.45
C THR A 35 22.61 -10.67 -14.81
N GLN A 36 21.84 -11.29 -13.90
CA GLN A 36 22.10 -12.67 -13.45
C GLN A 36 21.36 -13.74 -14.29
N PHE A 37 20.32 -13.38 -15.03
CA PHE A 37 19.54 -14.31 -15.87
C PHE A 37 19.91 -14.27 -17.35
N LEU A 38 20.57 -13.22 -17.82
CA LEU A 38 21.08 -13.08 -19.20
C LEU A 38 22.40 -13.82 -19.43
N ARG A 39 22.53 -15.06 -18.93
CA ARG A 39 23.62 -15.96 -19.34
C ARG A 39 23.28 -16.79 -20.59
N ASN A 40 22.02 -16.79 -21.02
CA ASN A 40 21.56 -17.47 -22.24
C ASN A 40 20.56 -16.60 -23.03
N PRO A 41 21.00 -15.88 -24.07
CA PRO A 41 20.16 -14.95 -24.83
C PRO A 41 19.17 -15.60 -25.82
N SER A 42 19.03 -16.93 -25.84
CA SER A 42 18.34 -17.64 -26.93
C SER A 42 16.90 -18.09 -26.64
N LYS A 43 16.23 -17.64 -25.57
CA LYS A 43 14.92 -18.20 -25.17
C LYS A 43 13.84 -17.22 -24.68
N PHE A 44 14.05 -15.90 -24.75
CA PHE A 44 13.01 -14.97 -24.30
C PHE A 44 12.62 -14.01 -25.43
N ASP A 45 11.38 -14.14 -25.91
CA ASP A 45 10.71 -13.17 -26.76
C ASP A 45 10.75 -11.80 -26.10
N CYS A 46 11.69 -10.98 -26.53
CA CYS A 46 12.08 -9.73 -25.92
C CYS A 46 11.07 -8.62 -26.24
N LYS A 47 9.90 -8.63 -25.57
CA LYS A 47 8.95 -7.50 -25.60
C LYS A 47 9.20 -6.47 -24.50
N TYR A 48 10.10 -6.74 -23.55
CA TYR A 48 10.28 -5.92 -22.33
C TYR A 48 11.74 -5.65 -21.94
N GLN A 49 12.70 -5.89 -22.84
CA GLN A 49 14.11 -5.56 -22.56
C GLN A 49 14.38 -4.10 -22.92
N SER A 50 13.76 -3.18 -22.17
CA SER A 50 14.19 -1.78 -22.19
C SER A 50 15.44 -1.67 -21.31
N GLU A 51 16.61 -1.69 -21.92
CA GLU A 51 17.81 -1.11 -21.33
C GLU A 51 17.51 0.38 -21.12
N ALA A 52 16.95 0.72 -19.97
CA ALA A 52 16.59 2.09 -19.68
C ALA A 52 17.88 2.88 -19.45
N VAL A 53 18.39 3.50 -20.52
CA VAL A 53 19.42 4.55 -20.50
C VAL A 53 19.12 5.62 -19.43
N TYR A 54 17.85 5.74 -19.03
CA TYR A 54 17.29 6.67 -18.05
C TYR A 54 17.00 6.06 -16.68
N CYS A 55 17.60 4.92 -16.33
CA CYS A 55 17.43 4.29 -15.01
C CYS A 55 17.63 5.27 -13.84
N LYS A 56 18.55 6.22 -13.97
CA LYS A 56 18.83 7.25 -12.96
C LYS A 56 17.69 8.24 -12.74
N ASP A 57 16.82 8.41 -13.72
CA ASP A 57 15.73 9.40 -13.69
C ASP A 57 14.46 8.83 -13.05
N PHE A 58 14.39 7.51 -12.86
CA PHE A 58 13.26 6.84 -12.21
C PHE A 58 13.50 6.67 -10.71
N VAL A 59 12.39 6.74 -9.96
CA VAL A 59 12.39 6.40 -8.54
C VAL A 59 12.52 4.88 -8.40
N HIS A 60 13.49 4.44 -7.62
CA HIS A 60 13.72 3.05 -7.27
C HIS A 60 12.95 2.70 -5.99
N ILE A 61 12.05 1.73 -6.09
CA ILE A 61 11.24 1.28 -4.95
C ILE A 61 11.55 -0.21 -4.71
N PRO A 62 12.00 -0.59 -3.50
CA PRO A 62 12.12 -1.99 -3.13
C PRO A 62 10.73 -2.59 -2.95
N TRP A 63 10.50 -3.72 -3.60
CA TRP A 63 9.23 -4.43 -3.57
C TRP A 63 9.24 -5.54 -2.51
N ASN A 64 8.06 -6.09 -2.23
CA ASN A 64 7.88 -7.09 -1.16
C ASN A 64 8.69 -8.39 -1.38
N ASP A 65 9.02 -8.71 -2.62
CA ASP A 65 9.82 -9.87 -3.02
C ASP A 65 11.32 -9.57 -3.07
N GLY A 66 11.74 -8.36 -2.69
CA GLY A 66 13.12 -7.90 -2.76
C GLY A 66 13.56 -7.42 -4.14
N SER A 67 12.66 -7.44 -5.14
CA SER A 67 12.94 -6.84 -6.45
C SER A 67 12.96 -5.32 -6.35
N ILE A 68 13.74 -4.67 -7.21
CA ILE A 68 13.73 -3.21 -7.34
C ILE A 68 12.88 -2.87 -8.56
N MET A 69 11.87 -2.02 -8.37
CA MET A 69 11.04 -1.53 -9.45
C MET A 69 11.28 -0.05 -9.72
N HIS A 70 11.33 0.31 -11.00
CA HIS A 70 11.22 1.68 -11.47
C HIS A 70 9.76 2.09 -11.44
N THR A 71 9.45 3.20 -10.79
CA THR A 71 8.07 3.69 -10.70
C THR A 71 7.94 5.11 -11.22
N TYR A 72 6.95 5.33 -12.08
CA TYR A 72 6.54 6.67 -12.50
C TYR A 72 5.21 7.04 -11.83
N ILE A 73 5.18 8.16 -11.11
CA ILE A 73 3.97 8.64 -10.44
C ILE A 73 3.65 10.03 -10.97
N SER A 74 2.52 10.16 -11.67
CA SER A 74 2.02 11.48 -12.04
C SER A 74 1.53 12.24 -10.81
N MET A 75 1.74 13.56 -10.78
CA MET A 75 1.26 14.42 -9.69
C MET A 75 -0.26 14.30 -9.47
N LYS A 76 -1.03 14.09 -10.54
CA LYS A 76 -2.48 13.87 -10.48
C LYS A 76 -2.84 12.56 -9.77
N ALA A 77 -2.13 11.48 -10.08
CA ALA A 77 -2.32 10.19 -9.42
C ALA A 77 -1.96 10.27 -7.94
N LEU A 78 -0.85 10.94 -7.60
CA LEU A 78 -0.42 11.14 -6.21
C LEU A 78 -1.47 11.90 -5.39
N LYS A 79 -1.94 13.06 -5.88
CA LYS A 79 -2.98 13.86 -5.20
C LYS A 79 -4.29 13.10 -5.02
N SER A 80 -4.69 12.32 -6.03
CA SER A 80 -5.90 11.49 -5.95
C SER A 80 -5.75 10.38 -4.90
N TYR A 81 -4.59 9.73 -4.86
CA TYR A 81 -4.27 8.71 -3.87
C TYR A 81 -4.26 9.28 -2.45
N GLU A 82 -3.57 10.40 -2.22
CA GLU A 82 -3.51 11.10 -0.94
C GLU A 82 -4.91 11.45 -0.43
N HIS A 83 -5.76 12.02 -1.30
CA HIS A 83 -7.13 12.35 -0.94
C HIS A 83 -7.96 11.12 -0.55
N ARG A 84 -7.87 10.02 -1.32
CA ARG A 84 -8.58 8.78 -0.99
C ARG A 84 -8.05 8.14 0.29
N MET A 85 -6.74 8.18 0.51
CA MET A 85 -6.10 7.67 1.72
C MET A 85 -6.59 8.43 2.96
N LYS A 86 -6.53 9.76 2.93
CA LYS A 86 -7.02 10.61 4.01
C LYS A 86 -8.48 10.32 4.35
N LYS A 87 -9.34 10.28 3.33
CA LYS A 87 -10.76 9.95 3.51
C LYS A 87 -10.98 8.58 4.15
N CYS A 88 -10.17 7.59 3.80
CA CYS A 88 -10.27 6.25 4.38
C CYS A 88 -9.80 6.23 5.84
N LEU A 89 -8.71 6.95 6.16
CA LEU A 89 -8.21 7.07 7.52
C LEU A 89 -9.22 7.79 8.43
N ASP A 90 -9.79 8.90 7.97
CA ASP A 90 -10.82 9.65 8.71
C ASP A 90 -12.02 8.74 9.07
N GLN A 91 -12.42 7.86 8.15
CA GLN A 91 -13.49 6.89 8.39
C GLN A 91 -13.10 5.82 9.41
N ILE A 92 -11.87 5.30 9.35
CA ILE A 92 -11.36 4.30 10.30
C ILE A 92 -11.26 4.93 11.70
N GLU A 93 -10.69 6.13 11.81
CA GLU A 93 -10.57 6.86 13.08
C GLU A 93 -11.95 7.14 13.70
N TYR A 94 -12.91 7.60 12.89
CA TYR A 94 -14.28 7.82 13.36
C TYR A 94 -14.90 6.53 13.93
N GLN A 95 -14.68 5.38 13.27
CA GLN A 95 -15.21 4.10 13.75
C GLN A 95 -14.53 3.65 15.03
N ILE A 96 -13.20 3.79 15.13
CA ILE A 96 -12.46 3.52 16.37
C ILE A 96 -13.00 4.37 17.52
N TYR A 97 -13.19 5.67 17.28
CA TYR A 97 -13.74 6.59 18.28
C TYR A 97 -15.16 6.20 18.70
N TYR A 98 -16.03 5.89 17.73
CA TYR A 98 -17.40 5.46 18.00
C TYR A 98 -17.44 4.17 18.83
N LEU A 99 -16.61 3.18 18.49
CA LEU A 99 -16.49 1.94 19.22
C LEU A 99 -16.00 2.16 20.66
N PHE A 100 -14.99 3.03 20.81
CA PHE A 100 -14.48 3.38 22.13
C PHE A 100 -15.57 4.03 23.00
N TRP A 101 -16.30 5.00 22.46
CA TRP A 101 -17.37 5.70 23.18
C TRP A 101 -18.56 4.79 23.48
N SER A 102 -19.00 3.97 22.52
CA SER A 102 -20.07 2.99 22.72
C SER A 102 -19.68 1.93 23.76
N SER A 103 -18.43 1.48 23.77
CA SER A 103 -17.94 0.53 24.76
C SER A 103 -17.87 1.11 26.17
N ALA A 104 -17.55 2.40 26.32
CA ALA A 104 -17.50 3.07 27.62
C ALA A 104 -18.88 3.14 28.31
N GLY A 105 -19.97 3.13 27.55
CA GLY A 105 -21.33 3.01 28.08
C GLY A 105 -21.72 1.58 28.49
N ILE A 106 -21.08 0.56 27.91
CA ILE A 106 -21.39 -0.86 28.14
C ILE A 106 -20.51 -1.46 29.25
N PHE A 107 -19.24 -1.09 29.30
CA PHE A 107 -18.27 -1.58 30.29
C PHE A 107 -18.10 -0.65 31.49
N GLY A 108 -18.75 0.52 31.47
CA GLY A 108 -18.54 1.59 32.44
C GLY A 108 -17.18 2.27 32.25
N LYS A 109 -17.04 3.51 32.72
CA LYS A 109 -15.70 4.07 32.96
C LYS A 109 -15.09 3.20 34.05
N ILE A 110 -14.04 2.44 33.73
CA ILE A 110 -13.20 1.80 34.72
C ILE A 110 -12.59 2.93 35.55
N GLN A 111 -13.26 3.34 36.62
CA GLN A 111 -12.57 4.08 37.67
C GLN A 111 -11.66 3.05 38.32
N GLU A 112 -10.34 3.25 38.17
CA GLU A 112 -9.38 2.61 39.03
C GLU A 112 -9.80 2.94 40.47
N ASN A 113 -10.33 1.94 41.17
CA ASN A 113 -10.54 2.04 42.60
C ASN A 113 -9.17 2.32 43.20
N LYS A 114 -8.96 3.55 43.68
CA LYS A 114 -7.84 3.85 44.56
C LYS A 114 -8.00 2.93 45.77
N VAL A 115 -7.17 1.90 45.84
CA VAL A 115 -6.99 1.09 47.03
C VAL A 115 -6.27 2.00 48.03
N CYS A 116 -6.98 2.38 49.09
CA CYS A 116 -6.41 3.08 50.25
C CYS A 116 -5.43 2.18 51.00
#